data_AF-I5C923-F1
#
_entry.id   AF-I5C923-F1
#
_cell.length_a   1.000
_cell.length_b   1.000
_cell.length_c   1.000
_cell.angle_alpha   90.00
_cell.angle_beta   90.00
_cell.angle_gamma   90.00
#
_symmetry.space_group_name_H-M   'P 1'
#
loop_
_entity.id
_entity.type
_entity.pdbx_description
1 polymer ?
#
loop_
_entity_poly.entity_id
_entity_poly.type
_entity_poly.pdbx_seq_one_letter_code
_entity_poly.pdbx_strand_id
1 'polypeptide(L)'
;MKSNWIPLVLAFVALVGLSSCDKEPQDPAFRVLGNWELKDEILYAPQGFALEGQRDRYIFFQDQTFIKLSEQRYRARDEQQEEALFSPYQALGRFELLPTEDPRFIYELRLVFDTGTDIVASCQELDAEKLFLSLISSS
;
A
#
# COMPACT_ATOMS: atom_id res chain seq x y z
N MET A 1 -66.06 21.69 -25.61
CA MET A 1 -65.14 22.06 -24.50
C MET A 1 -63.84 21.30 -24.71
N LYS A 2 -62.75 21.98 -25.08
CA LYS A 2 -61.45 21.33 -25.35
C LYS A 2 -60.65 21.29 -24.05
N SER A 3 -60.46 20.10 -23.50
CA SER A 3 -59.73 19.91 -22.24
C SER A 3 -58.22 20.06 -22.47
N ASN A 4 -57.59 20.97 -21.73
CA ASN A 4 -56.20 21.35 -21.91
C ASN A 4 -55.34 20.59 -20.87
N TRP A 5 -55.00 19.34 -21.18
CA TRP A 5 -54.27 18.41 -20.29
C TRP A 5 -52.74 18.59 -20.32
N ILE A 6 -52.23 19.41 -21.24
CA ILE A 6 -50.81 19.66 -21.47
C ILE A 6 -50.04 20.07 -20.20
N PRO A 7 -50.53 20.99 -19.34
CA PRO A 7 -49.76 21.38 -18.15
C PRO A 7 -49.67 20.26 -17.10
N LEU A 8 -50.65 19.35 -17.06
CA LEU A 8 -50.68 18.26 -16.08
C LEU A 8 -49.67 17.16 -16.43
N VAL A 9 -49.50 16.88 -17.73
CA VAL A 9 -48.50 15.94 -18.22
C VAL A 9 -47.08 16.48 -18.01
N LEU A 10 -46.85 17.77 -18.25
CA LEU A 10 -45.56 18.41 -18.04
C LEU A 10 -45.13 18.42 -16.57
N ALA A 11 -46.07 18.67 -15.64
CA ALA A 11 -45.80 18.62 -14.21
C ALA A 11 -45.44 17.20 -13.73
N PHE A 12 -46.07 16.18 -14.29
CA PHE A 12 -45.80 14.78 -13.94
C PHE A 12 -44.41 14.32 -14.42
N VAL A 13 -44.01 14.71 -15.63
CA VAL A 13 -42.67 14.39 -16.17
C VAL A 13 -41.57 15.09 -15.36
N ALA A 14 -41.78 16.33 -14.93
CA ALA A 14 -40.81 17.05 -14.10
C ALA A 14 -40.62 16.43 -12.71
N LEU A 15 -41.66 15.79 -12.15
CA LEU A 15 -41.62 15.14 -10.84
C LEU A 15 -40.89 13.79 -10.87
N VAL A 16 -41.01 13.03 -11.96
CA VAL A 16 -40.36 11.71 -12.11
C VAL A 16 -38.88 11.85 -12.53
N GLY A 17 -38.51 12.95 -13.19
CA GLY A 17 -37.13 13.20 -13.64
C GLY A 17 -36.12 13.59 -12.55
N LEU A 18 -36.57 13.90 -11.33
CA LEU A 18 -35.70 14.36 -10.24
C LEU A 18 -35.32 13.27 -9.22
N SER A 19 -35.85 12.05 -9.34
CA SER A 19 -35.60 10.96 -8.38
C SER A 19 -34.66 9.85 -8.88
N SER A 20 -34.13 9.93 -10.10
CA SER A 20 -33.08 9.01 -10.56
C SER A 20 -31.71 9.57 -10.18
N CYS A 21 -31.46 9.61 -8.87
CA CYS A 21 -30.11 9.69 -8.34
C CYS A 21 -29.70 8.22 -8.16
N ASP A 22 -29.23 7.59 -9.25
CA ASP A 22 -28.51 6.33 -9.18
C ASP A 22 -27.26 6.60 -8.34
N LYS A 23 -27.40 6.44 -7.02
CA LYS A 23 -26.26 6.14 -6.16
C LYS A 23 -25.86 4.72 -6.52
N GLU A 24 -25.08 4.61 -7.59
CA GLU A 24 -24.19 3.49 -7.83
C GLU A 24 -23.65 3.05 -6.46
N PRO A 25 -23.85 1.79 -6.04
CA PRO A 25 -23.21 1.32 -4.84
C PRO A 25 -21.72 1.51 -5.06
N GLN A 26 -21.12 2.51 -4.40
CA GLN A 26 -19.69 2.60 -4.23
C GLN A 26 -19.31 1.41 -3.36
N ASP A 27 -19.16 0.25 -4.01
CA ASP A 27 -18.38 -0.84 -3.48
C ASP A 27 -17.06 -0.19 -3.05
N PRO A 28 -16.63 -0.32 -1.78
CA PRO A 28 -15.39 0.28 -1.35
C PRO A 28 -14.26 -0.40 -2.13
N ALA A 29 -13.92 0.17 -3.29
CA ALA A 29 -12.82 -0.29 -4.11
C ALA A 29 -11.60 -0.38 -3.19
N PHE A 30 -11.02 -1.57 -3.08
CA PHE A 30 -9.87 -1.83 -2.23
C PHE A 30 -8.81 -0.74 -2.43
N ARG A 31 -8.35 -0.11 -1.35
CA ARG A 31 -7.31 0.93 -1.38
C ARG A 31 -6.14 0.51 -0.52
N VAL A 32 -4.95 0.52 -1.10
CA VAL A 32 -3.68 0.26 -0.40
C VAL A 32 -3.21 1.42 0.49
N LEU A 33 -3.92 2.55 0.46
CA LEU A 33 -3.51 3.78 1.16
C LEU A 33 -3.37 3.59 2.67
N GLY A 34 -2.43 4.31 3.28
CA GLY A 34 -2.21 4.32 4.73
C GLY A 34 -0.95 3.56 5.16
N ASN A 35 -0.92 3.17 6.44
CA ASN A 35 0.25 2.55 7.08
C ASN A 35 0.14 1.03 7.06
N TRP A 36 1.21 0.37 6.62
CA TRP A 36 1.35 -1.08 6.57
C TRP A 36 2.63 -1.51 7.27
N GLU A 37 2.59 -2.64 7.94
CA GLU A 37 3.76 -3.28 8.55
C GLU A 37 3.97 -4.63 7.88
N LEU A 38 5.21 -4.89 7.44
CA LEU A 38 5.58 -6.18 6.87
C LEU A 38 5.61 -7.23 7.98
N LYS A 39 4.84 -8.30 7.81
CA LYS A 39 4.70 -9.34 8.84
C LYS A 39 5.81 -10.38 8.76
N ASP A 40 6.16 -10.80 7.56
CA ASP A 40 7.12 -11.88 7.33
C ASP A 40 8.09 -11.45 6.22
N GLU A 41 9.39 -11.56 6.50
CA GLU A 41 10.47 -11.32 5.53
C GLU A 41 11.48 -12.48 5.63
N ILE A 42 11.92 -13.01 4.50
CA ILE A 42 13.01 -14.01 4.46
C ILE A 42 14.31 -13.24 4.35
N LEU A 43 15.08 -13.17 5.44
CA LEU A 43 16.27 -12.34 5.53
C LEU A 43 17.57 -13.16 5.60
N TYR A 44 18.62 -12.60 4.99
CA TYR A 44 19.99 -13.09 5.08
C TYR A 44 20.80 -12.16 6.00
N ALA A 45 21.37 -12.69 7.08
CA ALA A 45 22.27 -11.94 7.95
C ALA A 45 23.70 -11.93 7.39
N PRO A 46 24.45 -10.81 7.46
CA PRO A 46 25.88 -10.79 7.18
C PRO A 46 26.65 -11.77 8.08
N GLN A 47 27.74 -12.35 7.58
CA GLN A 47 28.55 -13.27 8.39
C GLN A 47 29.09 -12.59 9.66
N GLY A 48 28.79 -13.17 10.83
CA GLY A 48 29.27 -12.66 12.13
C GLY A 48 28.21 -11.92 12.96
N PHE A 49 27.02 -11.67 12.42
CA PHE A 49 25.90 -11.07 13.15
C PHE A 49 24.69 -12.00 13.17
N ALA A 50 23.98 -12.02 14.30
CA ALA A 50 22.64 -12.57 14.37
C ALA A 50 21.64 -11.43 14.13
N LEU A 51 20.72 -11.62 13.18
CA LEU A 51 19.60 -10.71 13.00
C LEU A 51 18.58 -11.01 14.11
N GLU A 52 18.35 -10.06 15.03
CA GLU A 52 17.37 -10.22 16.11
C GLU A 52 15.99 -9.70 15.73
N GLY A 53 15.91 -8.90 14.67
CA GLY A 53 14.64 -8.47 14.09
C GLY A 53 14.84 -7.42 13.01
N GLN A 54 13.99 -7.46 12.00
CA GLN A 54 13.77 -6.37 11.07
C GLN A 54 12.29 -6.01 11.11
N ARG A 55 12.00 -4.71 11.10
CA ARG A 55 10.66 -4.19 10.99
C ARG A 55 10.62 -3.21 9.84
N ASP A 56 9.87 -3.57 8.81
CA ASP A 56 9.61 -2.72 7.66
C ASP A 56 8.20 -2.15 7.76
N ARG A 57 8.09 -0.82 7.67
CA ARG A 57 6.83 -0.09 7.61
C ARG A 57 6.73 0.67 6.30
N TYR A 58 5.56 0.61 5.68
CA TYR A 58 5.24 1.30 4.44
C TYR A 58 4.10 2.30 4.68
N ILE A 59 4.21 3.48 4.09
CA ILE A 59 3.17 4.51 4.13
C ILE A 59 2.81 4.88 2.69
N PHE A 60 1.60 4.56 2.25
CA PHE A 60 1.13 4.79 0.88
C PHE A 60 0.20 5.99 0.79
N PHE A 61 0.47 6.89 -0.17
CA PHE A 61 -0.25 8.14 -0.38
C PHE A 61 -1.14 8.11 -1.63
N GLN A 62 -2.10 9.04 -1.68
CA GLN A 62 -3.09 9.11 -2.77
C GLN A 62 -2.48 9.45 -4.14
N ASP A 63 -1.32 10.09 -4.15
CA ASP A 63 -0.58 10.50 -5.35
C ASP A 63 0.35 9.39 -5.89
N GLN A 64 0.14 8.14 -5.47
CA GLN A 64 0.94 6.97 -5.84
C GLN A 64 2.39 7.03 -5.35
N THR A 65 2.68 7.85 -4.33
CA THR A 65 3.98 7.84 -3.65
C THR A 65 3.96 6.98 -2.39
N PHE A 66 5.13 6.55 -1.92
CA PHE A 66 5.27 5.85 -0.67
C PHE A 66 6.53 6.25 0.12
N ILE A 67 6.49 6.01 1.43
CA ILE A 67 7.64 6.02 2.33
C ILE A 67 7.86 4.59 2.83
N LYS A 68 9.10 4.08 2.74
CA LYS A 68 9.54 2.86 3.44
C LYS A 68 10.42 3.27 4.62
N LEU A 69 10.15 2.66 5.77
CA LEU A 69 10.94 2.79 7.00
C LEU A 69 11.39 1.40 7.38
N SER A 70 12.71 1.17 7.44
CA SER A 70 13.30 -0.09 7.86
C SER A 70 14.07 0.10 9.16
N GLU A 71 13.75 -0.73 10.14
CA GLU A 71 14.46 -0.83 11.40
C GLU A 71 15.13 -2.20 11.48
N GLN A 72 16.46 -2.24 11.42
CA GLN A 72 17.24 -3.47 11.57
C GLN A 72 17.91 -3.51 12.94
N ARG A 73 17.83 -4.65 13.62
CA ARG A 73 18.51 -4.92 14.88
C ARG A 73 19.50 -6.05 14.71
N TYR A 74 20.77 -5.74 14.91
CA TYR A 74 21.87 -6.70 14.90
C TYR A 74 22.36 -6.95 16.31
N ARG A 75 22.65 -8.21 16.61
CA ARG A 75 23.43 -8.59 17.79
C ARG A 75 24.80 -9.11 17.37
N ALA A 76 25.85 -8.55 17.97
CA ALA A 76 27.21 -9.03 17.81
C ALA A 76 27.34 -10.44 18.41
N ARG A 77 28.08 -11.32 17.72
CA ARG A 77 28.25 -12.73 18.12
C ARG A 77 29.23 -12.92 19.29
N ASP A 78 30.10 -11.95 19.56
CA ASP A 78 31.08 -12.01 20.64
C ASP A 78 30.63 -11.20 21.87
N GLU A 79 30.56 -11.89 23.01
CA GLU A 79 29.73 -11.62 24.20
C GLU A 79 30.15 -10.45 25.12
N GLN A 80 30.71 -9.33 24.63
CA GLN A 80 31.12 -8.23 25.55
C GLN A 80 30.73 -6.80 25.17
N GLN A 81 30.07 -6.59 24.04
CA GLN A 81 29.46 -5.29 23.72
C GLN A 81 28.07 -5.50 23.16
N GLU A 82 27.06 -5.28 24.01
CA GLU A 82 25.68 -5.02 23.59
C GLU A 82 25.58 -3.63 22.96
N GLU A 83 26.25 -3.43 21.82
CA GLU A 83 25.93 -2.30 20.96
C GLU A 83 24.89 -2.80 19.96
N ALA A 84 23.62 -2.63 20.30
CA ALA A 84 22.54 -2.73 19.33
C ALA A 84 22.79 -1.65 18.28
N LEU A 85 23.38 -2.03 17.15
CA LEU A 85 23.53 -1.13 16.02
C LEU A 85 22.14 -0.89 15.43
N PHE A 86 21.63 0.32 15.64
CA PHE A 86 20.38 0.79 15.08
C PHE A 86 20.67 1.66 13.88
N SER A 87 20.30 1.19 12.70
CA SER A 87 20.36 1.98 11.47
C SER A 87 18.93 2.16 10.94
N PRO A 88 18.22 3.23 11.33
CA PRO A 88 16.94 3.54 10.73
C PRO A 88 17.22 3.99 9.30
N TYR A 89 16.56 3.34 8.36
CA TYR A 89 16.68 3.69 6.97
C TYR A 89 15.32 4.11 6.44
N GLN A 90 15.30 5.24 5.73
CA GLN A 90 14.10 5.78 5.09
C GLN A 90 14.31 5.83 3.58
N ALA A 91 13.34 5.32 2.84
CA ALA A 91 13.27 5.43 1.39
C ALA A 91 11.97 6.13 0.96
N LEU A 92 12.04 6.78 -0.19
CA LEU A 92 10.90 7.36 -0.89
C LEU A 92 10.77 6.70 -2.25
N GLY A 93 9.57 6.73 -2.82
CA GLY A 93 9.37 6.22 -4.16
C GLY A 93 7.93 6.29 -4.63
N ARG A 94 7.65 5.57 -5.71
CA ARG A 94 6.32 5.41 -6.30
C ARG A 94 5.88 3.96 -6.30
N PHE A 95 4.59 3.75 -6.17
CA PHE A 95 4.01 2.41 -6.21
C PHE A 95 2.97 2.29 -7.32
N GLU A 96 2.84 1.07 -7.82
CA GLU A 96 1.78 0.66 -8.74
C GLU A 96 1.08 -0.58 -8.19
N LEU A 97 -0.25 -0.57 -8.22
CA LEU A 97 -1.07 -1.72 -7.84
C LEU A 97 -1.42 -2.51 -9.10
N LEU A 98 -0.91 -3.74 -9.18
CA LEU A 98 -1.09 -4.64 -10.31
C LEU A 98 -1.93 -5.86 -9.90
N PRO A 99 -2.79 -6.38 -10.78
CA PRO A 99 -3.39 -7.69 -10.56
C PRO A 99 -2.30 -8.76 -10.59
N THR A 100 -2.47 -9.80 -9.77
CA THR A 100 -1.56 -10.94 -9.73
C THR A 100 -2.17 -12.16 -10.42
N GLU A 101 -1.35 -12.96 -11.09
CA GLU A 101 -1.76 -14.25 -11.67
C GLU A 101 -1.75 -15.38 -10.63
N ASP A 102 -1.06 -15.18 -9.50
CA ASP A 102 -0.97 -16.17 -8.43
C ASP A 102 -2.24 -16.14 -7.55
N PRO A 103 -3.01 -17.24 -7.48
CA PRO A 103 -4.28 -17.27 -6.75
C PRO A 103 -4.13 -17.12 -5.23
N ARG A 104 -2.91 -17.18 -4.69
CA ARG A 104 -2.63 -16.98 -3.25
C ARG A 104 -2.68 -15.51 -2.86
N PHE A 105 -2.55 -14.61 -3.83
CA PHE A 105 -2.46 -13.18 -3.61
C PHE A 105 -3.60 -12.47 -4.33
N ILE A 106 -3.97 -11.30 -3.84
CA ILE A 106 -5.03 -10.47 -4.43
C ILE A 106 -4.41 -9.48 -5.42
N TYR A 107 -3.30 -8.86 -5.02
CA TYR A 107 -2.59 -7.84 -5.78
C TYR A 107 -1.08 -7.94 -5.59
N GLU A 108 -0.34 -7.50 -6.61
CA GLU A 108 1.09 -7.17 -6.51
C GLU A 108 1.22 -5.64 -6.37
N LEU A 109 2.04 -5.20 -5.42
CA LEU A 109 2.51 -3.84 -5.32
C LEU A 109 3.92 -3.78 -5.87
N ARG A 110 4.08 -3.06 -6.99
CA ARG A 110 5.39 -2.77 -7.56
C ARG A 110 5.87 -1.44 -6.99
N LEU A 111 6.95 -1.47 -6.25
CA LEU A 111 7.58 -0.30 -5.64
C LEU A 111 8.80 0.08 -6.47
N VAL A 112 8.93 1.35 -6.80
CA VAL A 112 10.11 1.92 -7.46
C VAL A 112 10.65 3.03 -6.57
N PHE A 113 11.88 2.87 -6.09
CA PHE A 113 12.50 3.83 -5.19
C PHE A 113 13.01 5.05 -5.97
N ASP A 114 12.89 6.23 -5.37
CA ASP A 114 13.51 7.44 -5.90
C ASP A 114 15.02 7.36 -5.61
N THR A 115 15.83 7.19 -6.65
CA THR A 115 17.29 7.19 -6.54
C THR A 115 17.83 8.60 -6.77
N GLY A 116 18.47 9.17 -5.75
CA GLY A 116 19.13 10.47 -5.79
C GLY A 116 20.41 10.44 -4.97
N THR A 117 21.33 11.40 -5.15
CA THR A 117 22.63 11.42 -4.44
C THR A 117 22.51 11.52 -2.91
N ASP A 118 21.36 12.00 -2.40
CA ASP A 118 21.01 12.07 -0.97
C ASP A 118 19.90 11.05 -0.57
N ILE A 119 19.43 10.34 -1.59
CA ILE A 119 18.47 9.24 -1.72
C ILE A 119 19.03 7.85 -1.46
N VAL A 120 19.41 7.46 -0.24
CA VAL A 120 19.87 6.07 -0.05
C VAL A 120 18.68 5.20 -0.48
N ALA A 121 18.83 4.41 -1.54
CA ALA A 121 17.93 3.34 -1.95
C ALA A 121 18.35 2.07 -1.20
N SER A 122 17.44 1.16 -0.92
CA SER A 122 17.62 -0.03 -0.09
C SER A 122 19.05 -0.62 -0.08
N CYS A 123 19.51 -1.11 1.09
CA CYS A 123 20.77 -1.85 1.23
C CYS A 123 20.90 -3.08 0.30
N GLN A 124 19.86 -3.45 -0.44
CA GLN A 124 19.85 -4.54 -1.42
C GLN A 124 20.18 -4.11 -2.87
N GLU A 125 20.59 -2.85 -3.12
CA GLU A 125 20.98 -2.36 -4.47
C GLU A 125 19.90 -2.46 -5.56
N LEU A 126 18.63 -2.66 -5.19
CA LEU A 126 17.53 -2.77 -6.14
C LEU A 126 16.72 -1.47 -6.15
N ASP A 127 16.63 -0.85 -7.33
CA ASP A 127 15.80 0.33 -7.60
C ASP A 127 14.29 0.04 -7.47
N ALA A 128 13.92 -1.23 -7.28
CA ALA A 128 12.53 -1.67 -7.19
C ALA A 128 12.35 -2.85 -6.23
N GLU A 129 11.17 -2.92 -5.61
CA GLU A 129 10.73 -4.00 -4.71
C GLU A 129 9.31 -4.45 -5.10
N LYS A 130 8.96 -5.70 -4.79
CA LYS A 130 7.63 -6.25 -5.03
C LYS A 130 7.04 -6.75 -3.71
N LEU A 131 5.85 -6.27 -3.36
CA LEU A 131 5.07 -6.79 -2.24
C LEU A 131 3.83 -7.49 -2.76
N PHE A 132 3.42 -8.57 -2.09
CA PHE A 132 2.19 -9.28 -2.44
C PHE A 132 1.16 -9.13 -1.31
N LEU A 133 -0.06 -8.74 -1.68
CA LEU A 133 -1.16 -8.58 -0.75
C LEU A 133 -1.97 -9.87 -0.69
N SER A 134 -2.16 -10.43 0.51
CA SER A 134 -3.02 -11.59 0.75
C SER A 134 -4.09 -11.26 1.80
N LEU A 135 -5.23 -11.97 1.73
CA LEU A 135 -6.19 -11.95 2.83
C LEU A 135 -5.61 -12.75 3.99
N ILE A 136 -5.41 -12.10 5.14
CA ILE A 136 -5.06 -12.82 6.36
C ILE A 136 -6.32 -13.59 6.80
N SER A 137 -6.32 -14.90 6.60
CA SER A 137 -7.26 -15.79 7.29
C SER A 137 -6.88 -15.78 8.78
N SER A 138 -7.65 -15.09 9.60
CA SER A 138 -7.60 -15.27 11.05
C SER A 138 -8.18 -16.64 11.35
N SER A 139 -7.31 -17.64 11.54
CA SER A 139 -7.65 -18.93 12.15
C SER A 139 -7.77 -18.80 13.67
#